data_AF-A0A949MF65-F1
#
_entry.id   AF-A0A949MF65-F1
#
_cell.length_a   1.000
_cell.length_b   1.000
_cell.length_c   1.000
_cell.angle_alpha   90.00
_cell.angle_beta   90.00
_cell.angle_gamma   90.00
#
_symmetry.space_group_name_H-M   'P 1'
#
loop_
_entity.id
_entity.type
_entity.pdbx_description
1 polymer ?
#
loop_
_entity_poly.entity_id
_entity_poly.type
_entity_poly.pdbx_seq_one_letter_code
_entity_poly.pdbx_strand_id
1 'polypeptide(L)'
;MADQADVETALAAIAANAVYPAGTAAASAVGAAAKIYRGWPVAPVLDADLAAGIAHVSVSATDGAVKNVTRYPRVWQNLAPASGTLAASVNGLTANFFGTCSAGLLAGVMVDGETYPYAVQANDSAATVTSNLAALLRQGGWIVEYAGTTLAVPEATRFAARVVAGAGALQEIRRQEQEFRVAMWCPCPALRDTIVPVADAALMANDFIALADGSYGRIRFANGMTTDASADAALYRRDLIYTVEYPTTLAQMTPAMLFGTMTATVNTVVLATDSV
;
A
#
# COMPACT_ATOMS: atom_id res chain seq x y z
N MET A 1 -3.12 0.40 -8.82
CA MET A 1 -3.12 1.55 -9.75
C MET A 1 -4.06 2.55 -9.13
N ALA A 2 -3.57 3.74 -8.81
CA ALA A 2 -4.37 4.80 -8.21
C ALA A 2 -5.66 5.02 -8.99
N ASP A 3 -6.78 4.75 -8.32
CA ASP A 3 -8.11 5.00 -8.82
C ASP A 3 -8.91 5.91 -7.87
N GLN A 4 -10.18 6.11 -8.18
CA GLN A 4 -11.07 6.91 -7.32
C GLN A 4 -11.16 6.36 -5.90
N ALA A 5 -11.18 5.03 -5.72
CA ALA A 5 -11.33 4.40 -4.42
C ALA A 5 -10.07 4.59 -3.55
N ASP A 6 -8.89 4.58 -4.17
CA ASP A 6 -7.63 4.88 -3.49
C ASP A 6 -7.62 6.32 -2.93
N VAL A 7 -8.10 7.30 -3.72
CA VAL A 7 -8.21 8.70 -3.27
C VAL A 7 -9.23 8.84 -2.15
N GLU A 8 -10.42 8.25 -2.29
CA GLU A 8 -11.45 8.26 -1.24
C GLU A 8 -10.93 7.65 0.06
N THR A 9 -10.13 6.58 -0.03
CA THR A 9 -9.53 5.90 1.13
C THR A 9 -8.46 6.76 1.79
N ALA A 10 -7.59 7.41 1.01
CA ALA A 10 -6.56 8.31 1.54
C ALA A 10 -7.19 9.51 2.27
N LEU A 11 -8.22 10.14 1.68
CA LEU A 11 -8.93 11.26 2.31
C LEU A 11 -9.65 10.82 3.59
N ALA A 12 -10.31 9.66 3.57
CA ALA A 12 -10.97 9.11 4.76
C ALA A 12 -9.95 8.80 5.87
N ALA A 13 -8.77 8.28 5.52
CA ALA A 13 -7.70 8.00 6.49
C ALA A 13 -7.15 9.28 7.13
N ILE A 14 -6.96 10.36 6.36
CA ILE A 14 -6.53 11.66 6.89
C ILE A 14 -7.58 12.21 7.87
N ALA A 15 -8.86 12.19 7.48
CA ALA A 15 -9.95 12.62 8.35
C ALA A 15 -10.05 11.75 9.62
N ALA A 16 -9.87 10.43 9.50
CA ALA A 16 -9.89 9.52 10.62
C ALA A 16 -8.75 9.79 11.62
N ASN A 17 -7.53 10.02 11.14
CA ASN A 17 -6.39 10.36 11.99
C ASN A 17 -6.57 11.73 12.69
N ALA A 18 -7.26 12.67 12.04
CA ALA A 18 -7.58 13.96 12.64
C ALA A 18 -8.60 13.84 13.78
N VAL A 19 -9.65 13.05 13.57
CA VAL A 19 -10.72 12.85 14.56
C VAL A 19 -10.27 11.89 15.68
N TYR A 20 -9.41 10.92 15.36
CA TYR A 20 -8.89 9.90 16.29
C TYR A 20 -7.35 9.84 16.26
N PRO A 21 -6.66 10.86 16.80
CA PRO A 21 -5.19 10.92 16.75
C PRO A 21 -4.49 9.80 17.53
N ALA A 22 -5.16 9.24 18.54
CA ALA A 22 -4.69 8.10 19.33
C ALA A 22 -5.31 6.75 18.91
N GLY A 23 -5.94 6.69 17.74
CA GLY A 23 -6.66 5.52 17.23
C GLY A 23 -8.13 5.46 17.66
N THR A 24 -8.91 4.61 16.98
CA THR A 24 -10.38 4.54 17.12
C THR A 24 -10.87 3.92 18.43
N ALA A 25 -9.97 3.27 19.18
CA ALA A 25 -10.25 2.76 20.52
C ALA A 25 -10.12 3.86 21.61
N ALA A 26 -9.53 5.01 21.27
CA ALA A 26 -9.42 6.16 22.16
C ALA A 26 -10.58 7.15 21.96
N ALA A 27 -10.72 8.09 22.89
CA ALA A 27 -11.68 9.19 22.74
C ALA A 27 -11.34 10.04 21.51
N SER A 28 -12.37 10.51 20.81
CA SER A 28 -12.19 11.39 19.67
C SER A 28 -11.76 12.80 20.11
N ALA A 29 -11.04 13.50 19.24
CA ALA A 29 -10.66 14.89 19.46
C ALA A 29 -11.87 15.85 19.51
N VAL A 30 -13.03 15.41 19.01
CA VAL A 30 -14.26 16.21 18.92
C VAL A 30 -15.24 15.97 20.08
N GLY A 31 -14.88 15.10 21.03
CA GLY A 31 -15.70 14.82 22.22
C GLY A 31 -16.94 13.97 21.97
N ALA A 32 -17.12 13.41 20.76
CA ALA A 32 -18.22 12.52 20.41
C ALA A 32 -17.74 11.42 19.45
N ALA A 33 -18.40 10.26 19.47
CA ALA A 33 -18.07 9.19 18.53
C ALA A 33 -18.37 9.63 17.09
N ALA A 34 -17.48 9.26 16.16
CA ALA A 34 -17.62 9.54 14.75
C ALA A 34 -17.25 8.32 13.89
N LYS A 35 -18.05 8.03 12.87
CA LYS A 35 -17.76 6.99 11.88
C LYS A 35 -17.20 7.66 10.63
N ILE A 36 -15.96 7.32 10.25
CA ILE A 36 -15.32 7.83 9.03
C ILE A 36 -15.21 6.70 8.02
N TYR A 37 -15.71 6.90 6.81
CA TYR A 37 -15.69 5.87 5.76
C TYR A 37 -15.85 6.46 4.36
N ARG A 38 -15.62 5.60 3.38
CA ARG A 38 -15.80 5.87 1.95
C ARG A 38 -17.24 5.55 1.51
N GLY A 39 -17.73 6.32 0.54
CA GLY A 39 -19.05 6.18 -0.06
C GLY A 39 -20.12 6.99 0.68
N TRP A 40 -21.38 6.82 0.29
CA TRP A 40 -22.50 7.50 0.94
C TRP A 40 -23.02 6.71 2.14
N PRO A 41 -23.51 7.37 3.21
CA PRO A 41 -24.22 6.70 4.30
C PRO A 41 -25.42 5.88 3.79
N VAL A 42 -25.67 4.77 4.47
CA VAL A 42 -26.92 4.01 4.33
C VAL A 42 -27.92 4.56 5.35
N ALA A 43 -29.08 5.04 4.88
CA ALA A 43 -30.02 5.83 5.69
C ALA A 43 -30.42 5.19 7.04
N PRO A 44 -30.84 3.91 7.12
CA PRO A 44 -31.17 3.28 8.40
C PRO A 44 -30.04 3.28 9.44
N VAL A 45 -28.79 3.17 8.99
CA VAL A 45 -27.62 3.18 9.88
C VAL A 45 -27.33 4.61 10.33
N LEU A 46 -27.37 5.56 9.39
CA LEU A 46 -27.16 6.97 9.68
C LEU A 46 -28.19 7.50 10.70
N ASP A 47 -29.46 7.21 10.51
CA ASP A 47 -30.52 7.72 11.39
C ASP A 47 -30.39 7.16 12.81
N ALA A 48 -30.08 5.87 12.94
CA ALA A 48 -29.86 5.23 14.24
C ALA A 48 -28.62 5.80 14.96
N ASP A 49 -27.54 6.03 14.23
CA ASP A 49 -26.30 6.59 14.77
C ASP A 49 -26.47 8.07 15.17
N LEU A 50 -27.16 8.88 14.35
CA LEU A 50 -27.47 10.28 14.69
C LEU A 50 -28.36 10.37 15.92
N ALA A 51 -29.36 9.49 16.07
CA ALA A 51 -30.17 9.41 17.28
C ALA A 51 -29.36 9.02 18.52
N ALA A 52 -28.28 8.25 18.34
CA ALA A 52 -27.32 7.91 19.40
C ALA A 52 -26.25 9.00 19.64
N GLY A 53 -26.29 10.12 18.92
CA GLY A 53 -25.32 11.21 19.03
C GLY A 53 -23.99 10.97 18.32
N ILE A 54 -23.93 9.99 17.40
CA ILE A 54 -22.75 9.62 16.64
C ILE A 54 -22.71 10.40 15.33
N ALA A 55 -21.60 11.09 15.06
CA ALA A 55 -21.39 11.80 13.79
C ALA A 55 -20.85 10.87 12.69
N HIS A 56 -21.08 11.21 11.42
CA HIS A 56 -20.49 10.51 10.29
C HIS A 56 -19.64 11.46 9.46
N VAL A 57 -18.51 10.98 8.96
CA VAL A 57 -17.71 11.65 7.93
C VAL A 57 -17.62 10.70 6.75
N SER A 58 -18.28 11.06 5.66
CA SER A 58 -18.33 10.22 4.46
C SER A 58 -17.57 10.88 3.32
N VAL A 59 -16.71 10.12 2.65
CA VAL A 59 -15.94 10.60 1.50
C VAL A 59 -16.45 9.94 0.22
N SER A 60 -16.86 10.73 -0.76
CA SER A 60 -17.32 10.23 -2.06
C SER A 60 -16.90 11.16 -3.19
N ALA A 61 -16.65 10.62 -4.38
CA ALA A 61 -16.55 11.47 -5.56
C ALA A 61 -17.85 12.26 -5.80
N THR A 62 -17.70 13.51 -6.22
CA THR A 62 -18.83 14.32 -6.67
C THR A 62 -19.22 13.94 -8.09
N ASP A 63 -20.51 13.99 -8.40
CA ASP A 63 -21.01 13.82 -9.76
C ASP A 63 -20.42 14.91 -10.66
N GLY A 64 -19.61 14.50 -11.63
CA GLY A 64 -18.90 15.44 -12.51
C GLY A 64 -17.97 14.74 -13.48
N ALA A 65 -17.59 15.46 -14.55
CA ALA A 65 -16.65 14.96 -15.53
C ALA A 65 -15.21 15.02 -14.97
N VAL A 66 -14.51 13.89 -15.01
CA VAL A 66 -13.08 13.81 -14.71
C VAL A 66 -12.30 14.59 -15.77
N LYS A 67 -11.48 15.55 -15.35
CA LYS A 67 -10.69 16.37 -16.28
C LYS A 67 -9.30 15.79 -16.48
N ASN A 68 -8.92 15.53 -17.72
CA ASN A 68 -7.55 15.13 -18.03
C ASN A 68 -6.61 16.35 -17.92
N VAL A 69 -5.56 16.23 -17.12
CA VAL A 69 -4.56 17.28 -16.90
C VAL A 69 -3.13 16.81 -17.18
N THR A 70 -2.98 15.68 -17.90
CA THR A 70 -1.67 15.12 -18.27
C THR A 70 -0.82 16.17 -18.99
N ARG A 71 0.34 16.50 -18.43
CA ARG A 71 1.31 17.46 -19.00
C ARG A 71 2.71 16.88 -19.23
N TYR A 72 2.99 15.70 -18.69
CA TYR A 72 4.34 15.14 -18.64
C TYR A 72 4.53 13.96 -19.61
N PRO A 73 5.76 13.76 -20.13
CA PRO A 73 6.08 12.60 -20.94
C PRO A 73 5.99 11.31 -20.12
N ARG A 74 5.62 10.21 -20.77
CA ARG A 74 5.48 8.89 -20.16
C ARG A 74 6.83 8.26 -19.90
N VAL A 75 7.43 8.55 -18.75
CA VAL A 75 8.73 8.01 -18.33
C VAL A 75 8.54 7.07 -17.14
N TRP A 76 9.24 5.94 -17.16
CA TRP A 76 9.28 5.02 -16.02
C TRP A 76 10.11 5.63 -14.89
N GLN A 77 9.55 5.63 -13.68
CA GLN A 77 10.22 6.05 -12.46
C GLN A 77 10.38 4.84 -11.54
N ASN A 78 11.59 4.62 -11.02
CA ASN A 78 11.85 3.56 -10.06
C ASN A 78 11.22 3.91 -8.71
N LEU A 79 10.53 2.95 -8.11
CA LEU A 79 10.02 3.04 -6.75
C LEU A 79 11.06 2.50 -5.78
N ALA A 80 10.85 2.84 -4.50
CA ALA A 80 11.59 2.21 -3.42
C ALA A 80 11.45 0.66 -3.52
N PRO A 81 12.53 -0.09 -3.27
CA PRO A 81 12.47 -1.54 -3.21
C PRO A 81 11.45 -2.01 -2.15
N ALA A 82 10.96 -3.25 -2.29
CA ALA A 82 10.05 -3.86 -1.31
C ALA A 82 10.58 -3.67 0.12
N SER A 83 9.70 -3.25 1.05
CA SER A 83 10.04 -2.80 2.40
C SER A 83 10.45 -3.91 3.39
N GLY A 84 10.63 -5.15 2.92
CA GLY A 84 10.97 -6.29 3.77
C GLY A 84 12.44 -6.29 4.18
N THR A 85 12.72 -6.81 5.38
CA THR A 85 14.10 -6.93 5.91
C THR A 85 14.66 -8.34 5.82
N LEU A 86 13.96 -9.24 5.13
CA LEU A 86 14.38 -10.62 4.95
C LEU A 86 15.80 -10.67 4.36
N ALA A 87 16.67 -11.39 5.05
CA ALA A 87 18.05 -11.61 4.66
C ALA A 87 18.42 -13.09 4.85
N ALA A 88 19.49 -13.52 4.18
CA ALA A 88 20.07 -14.83 4.35
C ALA A 88 21.54 -14.69 4.77
N SER A 89 21.95 -15.45 5.78
CA SER A 89 23.36 -15.68 6.11
C SER A 89 23.74 -17.11 5.79
N VAL A 90 24.92 -17.31 5.19
CA VAL A 90 25.44 -18.64 4.88
C VAL A 90 26.66 -18.93 5.76
N ASN A 91 26.68 -20.11 6.37
CA ASN A 91 27.85 -20.65 7.05
C ASN A 91 28.07 -22.10 6.59
N GLY A 92 29.12 -22.32 5.79
CA GLY A 92 29.36 -23.61 5.14
C GLY A 92 28.23 -23.94 4.15
N LEU A 93 27.63 -25.13 4.32
CA LEU A 93 26.52 -25.63 3.50
C LEU A 93 25.14 -25.35 4.12
N THR A 94 25.08 -24.39 5.05
CA THR A 94 23.89 -24.05 5.82
C THR A 94 23.53 -22.58 5.62
N ALA A 95 22.28 -22.31 5.23
CA ALA A 95 21.68 -20.98 5.20
C ALA A 95 20.77 -20.79 6.43
N ASN A 96 20.78 -19.59 6.98
CA ASN A 96 19.79 -19.12 7.95
C ASN A 96 19.09 -17.88 7.39
N PHE A 97 17.76 -17.92 7.36
CA PHE A 97 16.92 -16.81 6.90
C PHE A 97 16.33 -16.06 8.10
N PHE A 98 16.36 -14.73 8.07
CA PHE A 98 15.88 -13.93 9.20
C PHE A 98 15.36 -12.58 8.72
N GLY A 99 14.57 -11.90 9.57
CA GLY A 99 13.94 -10.62 9.25
C GLY A 99 12.46 -10.75 8.88
N THR A 100 11.89 -9.66 8.39
CA THR A 100 10.48 -9.55 8.03
C THR A 100 10.25 -9.82 6.54
N CYS A 101 9.28 -10.68 6.26
CA CYS A 101 8.85 -10.97 4.90
C CYS A 101 7.87 -9.89 4.42
N SER A 102 7.94 -9.58 3.13
CA SER A 102 7.02 -8.68 2.44
C SER A 102 6.91 -9.16 1.00
N ALA A 103 5.74 -8.97 0.40
CA ALA A 103 5.55 -9.27 -1.01
C ALA A 103 6.52 -8.43 -1.86
N GLY A 104 7.12 -9.05 -2.87
CA GLY A 104 8.13 -8.40 -3.74
C GLY A 104 9.59 -8.69 -3.36
N LEU A 105 9.82 -9.39 -2.25
CA LEU A 105 11.11 -10.03 -1.98
C LEU A 105 11.23 -11.35 -2.75
N LEU A 106 12.45 -11.69 -3.15
CA LEU A 106 12.81 -12.96 -3.78
C LEU A 106 13.95 -13.58 -2.97
N ALA A 107 13.68 -14.72 -2.35
CA ALA A 107 14.68 -15.52 -1.68
C ALA A 107 15.13 -16.65 -2.60
N GLY A 108 16.38 -17.10 -2.51
CA GLY A 108 16.78 -18.30 -3.22
C GLY A 108 18.08 -18.89 -2.74
N VAL A 109 18.27 -20.14 -3.14
CA VAL A 109 19.43 -20.95 -2.84
C VAL A 109 20.02 -21.45 -4.14
N MET A 110 21.34 -21.43 -4.23
CA MET A 110 22.11 -22.06 -5.30
C MET A 110 22.88 -23.24 -4.73
N VAL A 111 22.72 -24.42 -5.34
CA VAL A 111 23.42 -25.65 -4.98
C VAL A 111 24.10 -26.20 -6.22
N ASP A 112 25.42 -26.31 -6.19
CA ASP A 112 26.24 -26.86 -7.29
C ASP A 112 25.96 -26.27 -8.69
N GLY A 113 25.53 -25.00 -8.72
CA GLY A 113 25.24 -24.26 -9.94
C GLY A 113 23.76 -24.23 -10.32
N GLU A 114 22.92 -25.05 -9.70
CA GLU A 114 21.47 -25.01 -9.87
C GLU A 114 20.82 -24.03 -8.90
N THR A 115 19.85 -23.25 -9.38
CA THR A 115 19.19 -22.19 -8.60
C THR A 115 17.74 -22.53 -8.28
N TYR A 116 17.36 -22.32 -7.03
CA TYR A 116 16.04 -22.57 -6.49
C TYR A 116 15.46 -21.25 -5.93
N PRO A 117 14.74 -20.47 -6.77
CA PRO A 117 14.13 -19.21 -6.34
C PRO A 117 12.75 -19.43 -5.71
N TYR A 118 12.42 -18.60 -4.73
CA TYR A 118 11.11 -18.55 -4.09
C TYR A 118 10.63 -17.10 -3.94
N ALA A 119 9.49 -16.79 -4.57
CA ALA A 119 8.85 -15.49 -4.46
C ALA A 119 8.10 -15.39 -3.13
N VAL A 120 8.55 -14.47 -2.27
CA VAL A 120 8.01 -14.28 -0.92
C VAL A 120 6.63 -13.67 -0.97
N GLN A 121 5.71 -14.23 -0.19
CA GLN A 121 4.31 -13.81 -0.07
C GLN A 121 4.11 -12.89 1.14
N ALA A 122 3.03 -12.11 1.15
CA ALA A 122 2.74 -11.14 2.22
C ALA A 122 2.57 -11.78 3.62
N ASN A 123 2.10 -13.03 3.67
CA ASN A 123 1.87 -13.77 4.92
C ASN A 123 3.01 -14.73 5.27
N ASP A 124 4.12 -14.67 4.55
CA ASP A 124 5.28 -15.50 4.88
C ASP A 124 5.97 -15.05 6.16
N SER A 125 6.67 -16.01 6.76
CA SER A 125 7.70 -15.79 7.76
C SER A 125 9.03 -16.35 7.25
N ALA A 126 10.15 -15.99 7.87
CA ALA A 126 11.43 -16.58 7.50
C ALA A 126 11.41 -18.13 7.55
N ALA A 127 10.64 -18.72 8.46
CA ALA A 127 10.48 -20.16 8.55
C ALA A 127 9.68 -20.75 7.37
N THR A 128 8.59 -20.09 6.95
CA THR A 128 7.79 -20.60 5.80
C THR A 128 8.57 -20.46 4.49
N VAL A 129 9.29 -19.35 4.29
CA VAL A 129 10.22 -19.18 3.16
C VAL A 129 11.25 -20.30 3.13
N THR A 130 11.87 -20.58 4.28
CA THR A 130 12.88 -21.64 4.39
C THR A 130 12.28 -23.02 4.09
N SER A 131 11.06 -23.30 4.57
CA SER A 131 10.38 -24.57 4.27
C SER A 131 10.03 -24.73 2.79
N ASN A 132 9.63 -23.65 2.11
CA ASN A 132 9.30 -23.67 0.69
C ASN A 132 10.56 -23.86 -0.16
N LEU A 133 11.67 -23.21 0.20
CA LEU A 133 12.97 -23.46 -0.41
C LEU A 133 13.45 -24.91 -0.19
N ALA A 134 13.23 -25.47 1.01
CA ALA A 134 13.53 -26.87 1.27
C ALA A 134 12.72 -27.83 0.38
N ALA A 135 11.44 -27.51 0.13
CA ALA A 135 10.60 -28.29 -0.77
C ALA A 135 11.12 -28.24 -2.22
N LEU A 136 11.50 -27.06 -2.71
CA LEU A 136 12.07 -26.89 -4.06
C LEU A 136 13.37 -27.68 -4.23
N LEU A 137 14.27 -27.63 -3.24
CA LEU A 137 15.52 -28.40 -3.28
C LEU A 137 15.28 -29.91 -3.28
N ARG A 138 14.32 -30.40 -2.48
CA ARG A 138 13.95 -31.83 -2.48
C ARG A 138 13.32 -32.26 -3.81
N GLN A 139 12.56 -31.39 -4.47
CA GLN A 139 12.07 -31.64 -5.82
C GLN A 139 13.22 -31.71 -6.84
N GLY A 140 14.30 -30.95 -6.63
CA GLY A 140 15.56 -31.07 -7.36
C GLY A 140 16.40 -32.29 -7.02
N GLY A 141 15.95 -33.15 -6.08
CA GLY A 141 16.63 -34.38 -5.69
C GLY A 141 17.67 -34.22 -4.59
N TRP A 142 17.82 -33.04 -3.98
CA TRP A 142 18.77 -32.81 -2.89
C TRP A 142 18.27 -33.34 -1.55
N ILE A 143 19.19 -33.87 -0.76
CA ILE A 143 18.95 -34.18 0.66
C ILE A 143 19.09 -32.88 1.46
N VAL A 144 18.00 -32.49 2.13
CA VAL A 144 17.89 -31.21 2.83
C VAL A 144 17.54 -31.41 4.29
N GLU A 145 18.37 -30.89 5.17
CA GLU A 145 18.08 -30.72 6.60
C GLU A 145 17.45 -29.36 6.82
N TYR A 146 16.26 -29.33 7.40
CA TYR A 146 15.49 -28.12 7.64
C TYR A 146 15.08 -28.04 9.10
N ALA A 147 15.33 -26.90 9.74
CA ALA A 147 14.94 -26.62 11.10
C ALA A 147 14.56 -25.14 11.27
N GLY A 148 13.26 -24.84 11.21
CA GLY A 148 12.73 -23.50 11.41
C GLY A 148 13.22 -22.53 10.33
N THR A 149 14.20 -21.69 10.66
CA THR A 149 14.79 -20.72 9.72
C THR A 149 16.08 -21.20 9.06
N THR A 150 16.54 -22.38 9.44
CA THR A 150 17.82 -22.94 8.99
C THR A 150 17.58 -24.03 7.94
N LEU A 151 18.41 -24.00 6.91
CA LEU A 151 18.39 -24.90 5.76
C LEU A 151 19.81 -25.37 5.47
N ALA A 152 20.08 -26.67 5.51
CA ALA A 152 21.37 -27.23 5.18
C ALA A 152 21.24 -28.28 4.07
N VAL A 153 22.25 -28.33 3.21
CA VAL A 153 22.37 -29.33 2.13
C VAL A 153 23.73 -30.02 2.27
N PRO A 154 23.84 -31.07 3.09
CA PRO A 154 25.14 -31.63 3.49
C PRO A 154 25.96 -32.21 2.33
N GLU A 155 25.30 -32.66 1.26
CA GLU A 155 25.95 -33.29 0.10
C GLU A 155 26.37 -32.28 -0.98
N ALA A 156 26.11 -30.99 -0.78
CA ALA A 156 26.48 -29.95 -1.73
C ALA A 156 27.98 -29.66 -1.74
N THR A 157 28.56 -29.40 -2.91
CA THR A 157 29.96 -28.93 -3.01
C THR A 157 30.05 -27.39 -2.92
N ARG A 158 29.05 -26.71 -3.46
CA ARG A 158 28.91 -25.26 -3.48
C ARG A 158 27.49 -24.91 -3.05
N PHE A 159 27.41 -24.00 -2.08
CA PHE A 159 26.15 -23.56 -1.51
C PHE A 159 26.17 -22.04 -1.35
N ALA A 160 25.12 -21.38 -1.83
CA ALA A 160 24.90 -19.96 -1.62
C ALA A 160 23.41 -19.70 -1.39
N ALA A 161 23.09 -18.75 -0.51
CA ALA A 161 21.74 -18.26 -0.32
C ALA A 161 21.74 -16.75 -0.39
N ARG A 162 20.72 -16.19 -1.05
CA ARG A 162 20.57 -14.75 -1.24
C ARG A 162 19.11 -14.37 -1.11
N VAL A 163 18.89 -13.13 -0.68
CA VAL A 163 17.59 -12.49 -0.73
C VAL A 163 17.77 -11.16 -1.43
N VAL A 164 16.94 -10.88 -2.42
CA VAL A 164 16.92 -9.62 -3.15
C VAL A 164 15.53 -9.02 -3.09
N ALA A 165 15.46 -7.69 -3.05
CA ALA A 165 14.23 -6.98 -3.22
C ALA A 165 14.08 -6.58 -4.69
N GLY A 166 12.96 -6.95 -5.31
CA GLY A 166 12.56 -6.29 -6.55
C GLY A 166 12.26 -4.82 -6.27
N ALA A 167 12.50 -3.96 -7.27
CA ALA A 167 12.00 -2.60 -7.25
C ALA A 167 10.80 -2.50 -8.19
N GLY A 168 9.73 -1.85 -7.73
CA GLY A 168 8.67 -1.44 -8.65
C GLY A 168 9.19 -0.34 -9.57
N ALA A 169 8.62 -0.23 -10.76
CA ALA A 169 8.67 0.98 -11.56
C ALA A 169 7.23 1.40 -11.86
N LEU A 170 6.95 2.70 -11.77
CA LEU A 170 5.67 3.28 -12.17
C LEU A 170 5.87 4.14 -13.41
N GLN A 171 4.91 4.06 -14.33
CA GLN A 171 4.79 5.00 -15.45
C GLN A 171 3.42 5.66 -15.39
N GLU A 172 3.41 6.99 -15.34
CA GLU A 172 2.17 7.77 -15.44
C GLU A 172 1.64 7.71 -16.88
N ILE A 173 0.44 7.16 -17.07
CA ILE A 173 -0.23 7.10 -18.39
C ILE A 173 -1.06 8.35 -18.64
N ARG A 174 -1.72 8.80 -17.56
CA ARG A 174 -2.70 9.88 -17.54
C ARG A 174 -2.65 10.53 -16.17
N ARG A 175 -2.89 11.84 -16.10
CA ARG A 175 -3.24 12.56 -14.88
C ARG A 175 -4.66 13.06 -14.96
N GLN A 176 -5.39 12.93 -13.87
CA GLN A 176 -6.76 13.36 -13.81
C GLN A 176 -7.04 14.21 -12.58
N GLU A 177 -7.91 15.19 -12.79
CA GLU A 177 -8.43 16.06 -11.77
C GLU A 177 -9.91 15.70 -11.56
N GLN A 178 -10.27 15.39 -10.31
CA GLN A 178 -11.63 15.02 -9.91
C GLN A 178 -11.98 15.66 -8.57
N GLU A 179 -13.25 15.99 -8.39
CA GLU A 179 -13.78 16.55 -7.15
C GLU A 179 -14.29 15.45 -6.21
N PHE A 180 -13.89 15.54 -4.95
CA PHE A 180 -14.28 14.64 -3.87
C PHE A 180 -14.98 15.44 -2.80
N ARG A 181 -16.14 14.96 -2.38
CA ARG A 181 -16.92 15.49 -1.28
C ARG A 181 -16.56 14.77 0.01
N VAL A 182 -16.18 15.55 1.01
CA VAL A 182 -16.10 15.12 2.40
C VAL A 182 -17.33 15.70 3.10
N ALA A 183 -18.30 14.85 3.39
CA ALA A 183 -19.57 15.24 4.00
C ALA A 183 -19.59 14.85 5.48
N MET A 184 -19.83 15.83 6.35
CA MET A 184 -20.03 15.65 7.78
C MET A 184 -21.52 15.65 8.08
N TRP A 185 -21.99 14.56 8.68
CA TRP A 185 -23.38 14.36 9.10
C TRP A 185 -23.40 14.38 10.62
N CYS A 186 -24.10 15.34 11.21
CA CYS A 186 -24.02 15.59 12.64
C CYS A 186 -25.43 15.69 13.26
N PRO A 187 -25.59 15.17 14.50
CA PRO A 187 -26.86 15.21 15.24
C PRO A 187 -27.19 16.60 15.79
N CYS A 188 -26.20 17.49 15.90
CA CYS A 188 -26.38 18.87 16.37
C CYS A 188 -25.38 19.84 15.71
N PRO A 189 -25.69 21.15 15.69
CA PRO A 189 -24.80 22.17 15.12
C PRO A 189 -23.45 22.27 15.85
N ALA A 190 -23.45 22.11 17.18
CA ALA A 190 -22.23 22.21 17.98
C ALA A 190 -21.19 21.14 17.59
N LEU A 191 -21.64 19.90 17.37
CA LEU A 191 -20.76 18.83 16.92
C LEU A 191 -20.28 19.06 15.48
N ARG A 192 -21.16 19.53 14.59
CA ARG A 192 -20.79 19.93 13.22
C ARG A 192 -19.68 20.99 13.22
N ASP A 193 -19.84 22.02 14.05
CA ASP A 193 -18.91 23.15 14.12
C ASP A 193 -17.58 22.77 14.82
N THR A 194 -17.54 21.63 15.51
CA THR A 194 -16.32 21.07 16.12
C THR A 194 -15.59 20.12 15.17
N ILE A 195 -16.31 19.23 14.48
CA ILE A 195 -15.70 18.21 13.61
C ILE A 195 -15.17 18.79 12.29
N VAL A 196 -15.85 19.81 11.76
CA VAL A 196 -15.49 20.38 10.45
C VAL A 196 -14.11 21.04 10.46
N PRO A 197 -13.78 21.94 11.41
CA PRO A 197 -12.45 22.53 11.46
C PRO A 197 -11.32 21.51 11.68
N VAL A 198 -11.58 20.45 12.47
CA VAL A 198 -10.59 19.39 12.72
C VAL A 198 -10.27 18.62 11.44
N ALA A 199 -11.29 18.22 10.68
CA ALA A 199 -11.10 17.51 9.42
C ALA A 199 -10.52 18.41 8.32
N ASP A 200 -11.01 19.65 8.18
CA ASP A 200 -10.55 20.62 7.18
C ASP A 200 -9.07 20.99 7.39
N ALA A 201 -8.69 21.32 8.63
CA ALA A 201 -7.30 21.66 8.95
C ALA A 201 -6.34 20.50 8.65
N ALA A 202 -6.74 19.25 8.93
CA ALA A 202 -5.93 18.09 8.64
C ALA A 202 -5.80 17.81 7.13
N LEU A 203 -6.88 17.98 6.37
CA LEU A 203 -6.85 17.83 4.91
C LEU A 203 -5.99 18.91 4.26
N MET A 204 -6.15 20.17 4.69
CA MET A 204 -5.42 21.31 4.15
C MET A 204 -3.99 21.46 4.66
N ALA A 205 -3.61 20.74 5.72
CA ALA A 205 -2.20 20.62 6.13
C ALA A 205 -1.36 19.82 5.11
N ASN A 206 -2.00 19.06 4.22
CA ASN A 206 -1.34 18.27 3.19
C ASN A 206 -1.47 18.96 1.83
N ASP A 207 -0.36 19.36 1.21
CA ASP A 207 -0.38 19.77 -0.21
C ASP A 207 -0.50 18.56 -1.15
N PHE A 208 -0.02 17.40 -0.69
CA PHE A 208 -0.03 16.14 -1.40
C PHE A 208 -0.45 15.00 -0.48
N ILE A 209 -1.31 14.13 -0.97
CA ILE A 209 -1.76 12.91 -0.30
C ILE A 209 -1.07 11.70 -0.91
N ALA A 210 -0.56 10.80 -0.07
CA ALA A 210 0.01 9.53 -0.52
C ALA A 210 -1.12 8.57 -0.91
N LEU A 211 -0.97 7.90 -2.05
CA LEU A 211 -1.91 6.89 -2.55
C LEU A 211 -1.33 5.49 -2.33
N ALA A 212 -2.20 4.48 -2.34
CA ALA A 212 -1.83 3.09 -2.03
C ALA A 212 -0.78 2.50 -2.99
N ASP A 213 -0.70 3.02 -4.22
CA ASP A 213 0.29 2.61 -5.21
C ASP A 213 1.66 3.30 -5.07
N GLY A 214 1.82 4.17 -4.05
CA GLY A 214 3.03 4.94 -3.81
C GLY A 214 3.13 6.23 -4.62
N SER A 215 2.15 6.53 -5.46
CA SER A 215 2.03 7.84 -6.11
C SER A 215 1.44 8.89 -5.16
N TYR A 216 1.46 10.15 -5.60
CA TYR A 216 0.92 11.27 -4.83
C TYR A 216 -0.18 11.99 -5.61
N GLY A 217 -1.29 12.26 -4.93
CA GLY A 217 -2.34 13.15 -5.40
C GLY A 217 -2.16 14.56 -4.84
N ARG A 218 -2.30 15.60 -5.65
CA ARG A 218 -2.32 16.99 -5.17
C ARG A 218 -3.73 17.36 -4.78
N ILE A 219 -3.94 17.77 -3.53
CA ILE A 219 -5.25 18.18 -3.02
C ILE A 219 -5.37 19.71 -3.00
N ARG A 220 -6.56 20.24 -3.31
CA ARG A 220 -6.91 21.65 -3.13
C ARG A 220 -8.35 21.76 -2.67
N PHE A 221 -8.64 22.68 -1.76
CA PHE A 221 -10.02 23.06 -1.46
C PHE A 221 -10.66 23.74 -2.67
N ALA A 222 -11.86 23.30 -3.05
CA ALA A 222 -12.61 23.85 -4.17
C ALA A 222 -13.75 24.75 -3.68
N ASN A 223 -14.65 24.18 -2.89
CA ASN A 223 -15.79 24.89 -2.30
C ASN A 223 -16.33 24.14 -1.08
N GLY A 224 -17.35 24.70 -0.43
CA GLY A 224 -18.10 23.99 0.59
C GLY A 224 -19.56 24.44 0.61
N MET A 225 -20.41 23.59 1.15
CA MET A 225 -21.83 23.85 1.33
C MET A 225 -22.22 23.45 2.75
N THR A 226 -23.10 24.23 3.38
CA THR A 226 -23.70 23.88 4.67
C THR A 226 -25.20 23.83 4.47
N THR A 227 -25.81 22.73 4.91
CA THR A 227 -27.24 22.48 4.73
C THR A 227 -27.82 21.99 6.05
N ASP A 228 -28.74 22.78 6.59
CA ASP A 228 -29.52 22.45 7.79
C ASP A 228 -31.00 22.21 7.45
N ALA A 229 -31.30 21.94 6.18
CA ALA A 229 -32.65 21.74 5.66
C ALA A 229 -33.40 20.54 6.27
N SER A 230 -32.70 19.69 7.03
CA SER A 230 -33.26 18.52 7.70
C SER A 230 -33.07 18.58 9.22
N ALA A 231 -33.05 19.78 9.79
CA ALA A 231 -32.97 19.99 11.24
C ALA A 231 -34.11 19.27 12.01
N ASP A 232 -35.29 19.11 11.40
CA ASP A 232 -36.42 18.36 11.97
C ASP A 232 -36.11 16.87 12.18
N ALA A 233 -35.16 16.32 11.43
CA ALA A 233 -34.64 14.96 11.57
C ALA A 233 -33.33 14.90 12.40
N ALA A 234 -33.01 15.98 13.13
CA ALA A 234 -31.74 16.17 13.82
C ALA A 234 -30.51 16.02 12.90
N LEU A 235 -30.67 16.30 11.60
CA LEU A 235 -29.59 16.18 10.63
C LEU A 235 -29.03 17.54 10.23
N TYR A 236 -27.80 17.80 10.69
CA TYR A 236 -27.01 18.98 10.35
C TYR A 236 -25.84 18.55 9.48
N ARG A 237 -25.74 19.11 8.27
CA ARG A 237 -24.78 18.63 7.27
C ARG A 237 -23.87 19.74 6.79
N ARG A 238 -22.57 19.44 6.68
CA ARG A 238 -21.59 20.29 6.00
C ARG A 238 -20.78 19.47 5.02
N ASP A 239 -20.73 19.93 3.78
CA ASP A 239 -19.99 19.33 2.70
C ASP A 239 -18.78 20.22 2.38
N LEU A 240 -17.60 19.62 2.35
CA LEU A 240 -16.39 20.25 1.82
C LEU A 240 -16.02 19.52 0.52
N ILE A 241 -15.82 20.26 -0.56
CA ILE A 241 -15.42 19.71 -1.84
C ILE A 241 -13.94 20.04 -2.05
N TYR A 242 -13.17 19.00 -2.29
CA TYR A 242 -11.75 19.07 -2.61
C TYR A 242 -11.53 18.58 -4.03
N THR A 243 -10.71 19.31 -4.78
CA THR A 243 -10.19 18.82 -6.04
C THR A 243 -8.91 18.04 -5.77
N VAL A 244 -8.84 16.80 -6.26
CA VAL A 244 -7.63 15.98 -6.22
C VAL A 244 -7.15 15.72 -7.63
N GLU A 245 -5.89 16.10 -7.89
CA GLU A 245 -5.17 15.82 -9.12
C GLU A 245 -4.24 14.62 -8.88
N TYR A 246 -4.54 13.48 -9.50
CA TYR A 246 -3.80 12.23 -9.28
C TYR A 246 -3.47 11.49 -10.58
N PRO A 247 -2.34 10.77 -10.63
CA PRO A 247 -1.94 10.00 -11.79
C PRO A 247 -2.69 8.65 -11.84
N THR A 248 -2.94 8.17 -13.06
CA THR A 248 -3.21 6.79 -13.37
C THR A 248 -1.91 6.16 -13.87
N THR A 249 -1.40 5.17 -13.14
CA THR A 249 -0.07 4.60 -13.37
C THR A 249 -0.11 3.15 -13.84
N LEU A 250 0.79 2.78 -14.75
CA LEU A 250 1.18 1.37 -14.92
C LEU A 250 2.26 1.03 -13.92
N ALA A 251 2.10 -0.11 -13.25
CA ALA A 251 3.14 -0.69 -12.42
C ALA A 251 3.81 -1.84 -13.15
N GLN A 252 5.13 -1.89 -13.09
CA GLN A 252 5.92 -3.01 -13.54
C GLN A 252 6.92 -3.38 -12.45
N MET A 253 7.12 -4.67 -12.20
CA MET A 253 8.23 -5.13 -11.38
C MET A 253 9.50 -5.10 -12.23
N THR A 254 10.51 -4.37 -11.77
CA THR A 254 11.86 -4.53 -12.30
C THR A 254 12.50 -5.72 -11.58
N PRO A 255 12.83 -6.81 -12.30
CA PRO A 255 13.39 -7.99 -11.66
C PRO A 255 14.79 -7.68 -11.12
N ALA A 256 15.04 -8.08 -9.88
CA ALA A 256 16.38 -8.05 -9.30
C ALA A 256 17.10 -9.36 -9.62
N MET A 257 18.38 -9.29 -10.01
CA MET A 257 19.20 -10.48 -10.23
C MET A 257 19.51 -11.17 -8.90
N LEU A 258 19.01 -12.39 -8.72
CA LEU A 258 19.25 -13.21 -7.53
C LEU A 258 20.64 -13.88 -7.59
N PHE A 259 20.93 -14.55 -8.72
CA PHE A 259 22.21 -15.16 -9.02
C PHE A 259 22.60 -14.84 -10.47
N GLY A 260 23.87 -14.49 -10.70
CA GLY A 260 24.43 -14.37 -12.03
C GLY A 260 25.36 -15.55 -12.30
N THR A 261 25.14 -16.27 -13.39
CA THR A 261 26.06 -17.29 -13.88
C THR A 261 26.90 -16.71 -15.01
N MET A 262 28.22 -16.93 -14.96
CA MET A 262 29.12 -16.57 -16.04
C MET A 262 29.80 -17.83 -16.54
N THR A 263 29.57 -18.18 -17.80
CA THR A 263 30.32 -19.24 -18.48
C THR A 263 31.51 -18.60 -19.16
N ALA A 264 32.70 -18.74 -18.58
CA ALA A 264 33.94 -18.33 -19.22
C ALA A 264 34.47 -19.48 -20.05
N THR A 265 34.39 -19.37 -21.39
CA THR A 265 35.14 -20.24 -22.29
C THR A 265 36.54 -19.65 -22.44
N VAL A 266 37.59 -20.47 -22.27
CA VAL A 266 38.98 -20.02 -22.46
C VAL A 266 39.09 -19.39 -23.86
N ASN A 267 39.38 -18.08 -23.89
CA ASN A 267 39.51 -17.14 -25.02
C ASN A 267 38.34 -16.21 -25.40
N THR A 268 37.15 -16.28 -24.79
CA THR A 268 36.12 -15.22 -24.97
C THR A 268 35.19 -15.12 -23.76
N VAL A 269 34.97 -13.91 -23.24
CA VAL A 269 33.91 -13.65 -22.25
C VAL A 269 32.60 -13.39 -23.02
N VAL A 270 31.65 -14.31 -22.94
CA VAL A 270 30.29 -14.12 -23.43
C VAL A 270 29.37 -14.01 -22.23
N LEU A 271 28.76 -12.83 -22.04
CA LEU A 271 27.69 -12.64 -21.06
C LEU A 271 26.39 -13.12 -21.72
N ALA A 272 25.94 -14.32 -21.36
CA ALA A 272 24.63 -14.82 -21.78
C ALA A 272 23.56 -14.38 -20.78
N THR A 273 22.57 -13.63 -21.26
CA THR A 273 21.33 -13.36 -20.54
C THR A 273 20.29 -14.37 -21.02
N ASP A 274 20.16 -15.50 -20.33
CA ASP A 274 19.05 -16.41 -20.59
C ASP A 274 17.79 -15.84 -19.92
N SER A 275 16.97 -15.17 -20.72
CA SER A 275 15.60 -14.80 -20.37
C SER A 275 14.69 -16.01 -20.56
N VAL A 276 14.12 -16.52 -19.48
CA VAL A 276 12.88 -17.32 -19.50
C VAL A 276 11.70 -16.37 -19.34
#